data_AF-A0A2A5CNC1-F1
#
_entry.id   AF-A0A2A5CNC1-F1
#
_cell.length_a   1.000
_cell.length_b   1.000
_cell.length_c   1.000
_cell.angle_alpha   90.00
_cell.angle_beta   90.00
_cell.angle_gamma   90.00
#
_symmetry.space_group_name_H-M   'P 1'
#
loop_
_entity.id
_entity.type
_entity.pdbx_description
1 polymer ?
#
loop_
_entity_poly.entity_id
_entity_poly.type
_entity_poly.pdbx_seq_one_letter_code
_entity_poly.pdbx_strand_id
1 'polypeptide(L)'
;MQINLLNEEKEESKEFLYYSQDGVYLGRSEGRQPDQQLLEQAHYVFDSDNDIVKNLDILGASRKRLTKLRKELISVPIKDMGRILDINQQIKRIEEKIDNLEQSIIVAHAS
;
A
#
# COMPACT_ATOMS: atom_id res chain seq x y z
N MET A 1 -4.89 8.01 -48.04
CA MET A 1 -4.52 6.89 -47.17
C MET A 1 -3.89 7.47 -45.92
N GLN A 2 -4.70 7.66 -44.87
CA GLN A 2 -4.24 8.10 -43.55
C GLN A 2 -4.25 6.86 -42.65
N ILE A 3 -3.09 6.49 -42.16
CA ILE A 3 -2.93 5.45 -41.15
C ILE A 3 -2.91 6.19 -39.81
N ASN A 4 -4.04 6.19 -39.10
CA ASN A 4 -4.04 6.58 -37.70
C ASN A 4 -3.58 5.36 -36.90
N LEU A 5 -2.29 5.33 -36.53
CA LEU A 5 -1.82 4.58 -35.38
C LEU A 5 -2.44 5.20 -34.13
N LEU A 6 -3.64 4.77 -33.77
CA LEU A 6 -4.10 4.88 -32.41
C LEU A 6 -3.44 3.73 -31.66
N ASN A 7 -2.45 4.09 -30.85
CA ASN A 7 -2.00 3.25 -29.74
C ASN A 7 -3.24 2.94 -28.89
N GLU A 8 -3.84 1.78 -29.12
CA GLU A 8 -4.59 1.10 -28.07
C GLU A 8 -3.56 0.81 -26.99
N GLU A 9 -3.52 1.65 -25.96
CA GLU A 9 -3.06 1.25 -24.64
C GLU A 9 -3.95 0.08 -24.22
N LYS A 10 -3.59 -1.12 -24.65
CA LYS A 10 -4.02 -2.34 -24.00
C LYS A 10 -3.54 -2.19 -22.56
N GLU A 11 -4.45 -1.81 -21.65
CA GLU A 11 -4.25 -2.14 -20.25
C GLU A 11 -4.15 -3.66 -20.19
N GLU A 12 -2.91 -4.14 -20.25
CA GLU A 12 -2.58 -5.55 -20.26
C GLU A 12 -3.09 -6.17 -18.97
N SER A 13 -3.81 -7.29 -19.12
CA SER A 13 -4.24 -8.09 -17.97
C SER A 13 -3.00 -8.56 -17.21
N LYS A 14 -2.97 -8.31 -15.90
CA LYS A 14 -1.93 -8.76 -14.98
C LYS A 14 -2.38 -10.02 -14.25
N GLU A 15 -1.42 -10.86 -13.87
CA GLU A 15 -1.64 -11.94 -12.91
C GLU A 15 -1.44 -11.39 -11.49
N PHE A 16 -2.30 -11.77 -10.56
CA PHE A 16 -2.18 -11.44 -9.15
C PHE A 16 -2.05 -12.72 -8.33
N LEU A 17 -1.10 -12.73 -7.39
CA LEU A 17 -0.80 -13.87 -6.52
C LEU A 17 -1.10 -13.51 -5.07
N TYR A 18 -1.77 -14.42 -4.37
CA TYR A 18 -2.31 -14.17 -3.04
C TYR A 18 -1.69 -15.13 -2.03
N TYR A 19 -1.23 -14.59 -0.90
CA TYR A 19 -0.60 -15.39 0.15
C TYR A 19 -1.12 -15.01 1.54
N SER A 20 -1.19 -16.00 2.43
CA SER A 20 -1.47 -15.79 3.86
C SER A 20 -0.28 -15.17 4.59
N GLN A 21 -0.46 -14.82 5.86
CA GLN A 21 0.60 -14.29 6.72
C GLN A 21 1.79 -15.26 6.84
N ASP A 22 1.52 -16.56 6.81
CA ASP A 22 2.53 -17.62 6.89
C ASP A 22 3.19 -17.94 5.53
N GLY A 23 2.85 -17.19 4.47
CA GLY A 23 3.35 -17.40 3.12
C GLY A 23 2.68 -18.56 2.37
N VAL A 24 1.54 -19.06 2.86
CA VAL A 24 0.77 -20.10 2.17
C VAL A 24 0.05 -19.48 0.98
N TYR A 25 0.21 -20.08 -0.20
CA TYR A 25 -0.48 -19.66 -1.41
C TYR A 25 -1.99 -19.89 -1.29
N LEU A 26 -2.77 -18.82 -1.48
CA LEU A 26 -4.23 -18.82 -1.36
C LEU A 26 -4.93 -18.92 -2.72
N GLY A 27 -4.27 -18.49 -3.80
CA GLY A 27 -4.84 -18.49 -5.14
C GLY A 27 -4.20 -17.45 -6.06
N ARG A 28 -4.78 -17.34 -7.25
CA ARG A 28 -4.44 -16.33 -8.25
C ARG A 28 -5.67 -15.81 -8.96
N SER A 29 -5.56 -14.61 -9.50
CA SER A 29 -6.54 -14.04 -10.44
C SER A 29 -5.81 -13.38 -11.60
N GLU A 30 -6.48 -13.27 -12.75
CA GLU A 30 -5.99 -12.51 -13.89
C GLU A 30 -6.98 -11.37 -14.17
N GLY A 31 -6.46 -10.18 -14.40
CA GLY A 31 -7.28 -9.03 -14.73
C GLY A 31 -6.50 -7.73 -14.62
N ARG A 32 -7.21 -6.61 -14.66
CA ARG A 32 -6.60 -5.29 -14.43
C ARG A 32 -6.41 -5.01 -12.94
N GLN A 33 -7.15 -5.72 -12.09
CA GLN A 33 -7.14 -5.56 -10.64
C GLN A 33 -7.23 -6.91 -9.94
N PRO A 34 -6.82 -6.97 -8.65
CA PRO A 34 -6.98 -8.15 -7.82
C PRO A 34 -8.46 -8.55 -7.67
N ASP A 35 -8.75 -9.85 -7.72
CA ASP A 35 -9.99 -10.42 -7.19
C ASP A 35 -10.22 -10.01 -5.73
N GLN A 36 -11.39 -9.45 -5.45
CA GLN A 36 -11.73 -8.86 -4.16
C GLN A 36 -11.82 -9.91 -3.03
N GLN A 37 -12.40 -11.08 -3.30
CA GLN A 37 -12.58 -12.10 -2.26
C GLN A 37 -11.23 -12.66 -1.80
N LEU A 38 -10.31 -12.89 -2.74
CA LEU A 38 -8.95 -13.31 -2.44
C LEU A 38 -8.15 -12.18 -1.80
N LEU A 39 -8.33 -10.93 -2.24
CA LEU A 39 -7.66 -9.76 -1.69
C LEU A 39 -7.98 -9.58 -0.20
N GLU A 40 -9.24 -9.73 0.20
CA GLU A 40 -9.68 -9.58 1.58
C GLU A 40 -9.03 -10.64 2.50
N GLN A 41 -8.88 -11.86 2.00
CA GLN A 41 -8.30 -12.99 2.75
C GLN A 41 -6.76 -12.97 2.79
N ALA A 42 -6.13 -12.40 1.77
CA ALA A 42 -4.67 -12.41 1.63
C ALA A 42 -3.98 -11.41 2.57
N HIS A 43 -2.82 -11.82 3.09
CA HIS A 43 -1.91 -10.95 3.83
C HIS A 43 -0.91 -10.24 2.91
N TYR A 44 -0.50 -10.94 1.85
CA TYR A 44 0.34 -10.43 0.76
C TYR A 44 -0.34 -10.61 -0.58
N VAL A 45 -0.25 -9.58 -1.42
CA VAL A 45 -0.69 -9.64 -2.82
C VAL A 45 0.39 -9.03 -3.70
N PHE A 46 0.78 -9.78 -4.72
CA PHE A 46 1.77 -9.38 -5.71
C PHE A 46 1.13 -9.37 -7.10
N ASP A 47 1.56 -8.46 -7.96
CA ASP A 47 1.23 -8.53 -9.38
C ASP A 47 2.26 -9.36 -10.16
N SER A 48 2.06 -9.47 -11.49
CA SER A 48 2.92 -10.24 -12.40
C SER A 48 4.33 -9.69 -12.53
N ASP A 49 4.55 -8.42 -12.16
CA ASP A 49 5.86 -7.78 -12.10
C ASP A 49 6.56 -8.02 -10.76
N ASN A 50 5.91 -8.79 -9.86
CA ASN A 50 6.27 -9.00 -8.45
C ASN A 50 6.20 -7.74 -7.60
N ASP A 51 5.47 -6.72 -8.05
CA ASP A 51 5.24 -5.51 -7.27
C ASP A 51 4.22 -5.79 -6.17
N ILE A 52 4.49 -5.25 -4.97
CA ILE A 52 3.63 -5.42 -3.81
C ILE A 52 2.38 -4.56 -3.97
N VAL A 53 1.24 -5.22 -4.15
CA VAL A 53 -0.08 -4.58 -4.16
C VAL A 53 -0.63 -4.44 -2.74
N LYS A 54 -0.43 -5.48 -1.91
CA LYS A 54 -0.84 -5.51 -0.49
C LYS A 54 0.24 -6.15 0.36
N ASN A 55 0.57 -5.53 1.49
CA ASN A 55 1.42 -6.10 2.52
C ASN A 55 1.00 -5.58 3.90
N LEU A 56 0.28 -6.42 4.65
CA LEU A 56 -0.27 -6.03 5.95
C LEU A 56 0.81 -5.88 7.04
N ASP A 57 1.98 -6.52 6.91
CA ASP A 57 3.08 -6.35 7.85
C ASP A 57 3.72 -4.97 7.74
N ILE A 58 3.95 -4.49 6.51
CA ILE A 58 4.46 -3.13 6.30
C ILE A 58 3.46 -2.11 6.82
N LEU A 59 2.15 -2.32 6.57
CA LEU A 59 1.10 -1.45 7.09
C LEU A 59 1.07 -1.45 8.62
N GLY A 60 1.10 -2.63 9.25
CA GLY A 60 1.14 -2.78 10.70
C GLY A 60 2.37 -2.14 11.34
N ALA A 61 3.55 -2.36 10.77
CA ALA A 61 4.80 -1.73 11.21
C ALA A 61 4.75 -0.21 11.10
N SER A 62 4.15 0.31 10.02
CA SER A 62 4.02 1.75 9.78
C SER A 62 3.06 2.38 10.79
N ARG A 63 1.89 1.77 11.04
CA ARG A 63 0.95 2.19 12.09
C ARG A 63 1.58 2.18 13.47
N LYS A 64 2.34 1.13 13.82
CA LYS A 64 3.06 1.04 15.10
C LYS A 64 4.09 2.16 15.25
N ARG A 65 4.83 2.49 14.19
CA ARG A 65 5.79 3.60 14.18
C ARG A 65 5.09 4.95 14.32
N LEU A 66 3.95 5.16 13.66
CA LEU A 66 3.13 6.38 13.82
C LEU A 66 2.68 6.55 15.27
N THR A 67 2.17 5.49 15.91
CA THR A 67 1.82 5.53 17.34
C THR A 67 3.03 5.91 18.21
N LYS A 68 4.21 5.37 17.91
CA LYS A 68 5.45 5.71 18.64
C LYS A 68 5.81 7.19 18.49
N LEU A 69 5.77 7.73 17.27
CA LEU A 69 6.07 9.14 16.99
C LEU A 69 5.09 10.08 17.71
N ARG A 70 3.79 9.76 17.70
CA ARG A 70 2.78 10.55 18.43
C ARG A 70 3.02 10.52 19.94
N LYS A 71 3.38 9.37 20.51
CA LYS A 71 3.76 9.27 21.93
C LYS A 71 5.03 10.08 22.23
N GLU A 72 6.01 10.03 21.34
CA GLU A 72 7.23 10.82 21.47
C GLU A 72 6.91 12.32 21.47
N LEU A 73 6.10 12.79 20.52
CA LEU A 73 5.67 14.19 20.41
C LEU A 73 5.07 14.72 21.72
N ILE A 74 4.16 13.95 22.34
CA ILE A 74 3.51 14.30 23.61
C ILE A 74 4.55 14.46 24.74
N SER A 75 5.64 13.71 24.69
CA SER A 75 6.71 13.77 25.69
C SER A 75 7.71 14.90 25.47
N VAL A 76 7.69 15.58 24.32
CA VAL A 76 8.63 16.66 24.02
C VAL A 76 8.22 17.95 24.74
N PRO A 77 9.12 18.60 25.51
CA PRO A 77 8.85 19.91 26.09
C PRO A 77 8.59 20.96 25.01
N ILE A 78 7.59 21.83 25.21
CA ILE A 78 7.20 22.89 24.25
C ILE A 78 8.38 23.82 23.86
N LYS A 79 9.32 24.02 24.78
CA LYS A 79 10.54 24.81 24.54
C LYS A 79 11.47 24.22 23.48
N ASP A 80 11.37 22.92 23.20
CA ASP A 80 12.13 22.22 22.17
C ASP A 80 11.33 22.14 20.87
N MET A 81 11.08 23.32 20.29
CA MET A 81 10.28 23.45 19.07
C MET A 81 10.95 22.77 17.86
N GLY A 82 12.28 22.73 17.81
CA GLY A 82 13.02 22.05 16.75
C GLY A 82 12.69 20.56 16.68
N ARG A 83 12.67 19.87 17.83
CA ARG A 83 12.29 18.46 17.91
C ARG A 83 10.81 18.23 17.61
N ILE A 84 9.93 19.12 18.04
CA ILE A 84 8.50 19.07 17.71
C ILE A 84 8.29 19.10 16.19
N LEU A 85 8.96 20.01 15.49
CA LEU A 85 8.87 20.14 14.04
C LEU A 85 9.39 18.90 13.31
N ASP A 86 10.52 18.34 13.76
CA ASP A 86 11.07 17.11 13.18
C ASP A 86 10.09 15.92 13.33
N ILE A 87 9.57 15.70 14.54
CA ILE A 87 8.60 14.62 14.78
C ILE A 87 7.33 14.82 13.95
N ASN A 88 6.82 16.05 13.83
CA ASN A 88 5.67 16.35 12.99
C ASN A 88 5.93 16.05 11.51
N GLN A 89 7.13 16.35 11.01
CA GLN A 89 7.49 16.01 9.64
C GLN A 89 7.58 14.48 9.44
N GLN A 90 8.10 13.75 10.42
CA GLN A 90 8.11 12.29 10.39
C GLN A 90 6.70 11.69 10.45
N ILE A 91 5.81 12.27 11.27
CA ILE A 91 4.39 11.90 11.34
C ILE A 91 3.73 12.08 9.97
N LYS A 92 3.89 13.25 9.35
CA LYS A 92 3.31 13.52 8.04
C LYS A 92 3.76 12.50 6.99
N ARG A 93 5.07 12.22 6.91
CA ARG A 93 5.63 11.25 5.96
C ARG A 93 5.09 9.83 6.18
N ILE A 94 4.89 9.42 7.42
CA ILE A 94 4.39 8.07 7.70
C ILE A 94 2.88 7.96 7.49
N GLU A 95 2.13 9.04 7.71
CA GLU A 95 0.71 9.13 7.36
C GLU A 95 0.53 9.00 5.85
N GLU A 96 1.28 9.78 5.04
CA GLU A 96 1.27 9.66 3.58
C GLU A 96 1.63 8.24 3.11
N LYS A 97 2.60 7.59 3.75
CA LYS A 97 2.96 6.20 3.44
C LYS A 97 1.83 5.23 3.77
N ILE A 98 1.17 5.38 4.91
CA ILE A 98 0.03 4.55 5.29
C ILE A 98 -1.11 4.75 4.30
N ASP A 99 -1.44 6.00 3.97
CA ASP A 99 -2.49 6.31 3.01
C ASP A 99 -2.19 5.67 1.64
N ASN A 100 -0.95 5.73 1.16
CA ASN A 100 -0.57 5.07 -0.10
C ASN A 100 -0.72 3.54 -0.05
N LEU A 101 -0.36 2.91 1.08
CA LEU A 101 -0.52 1.47 1.29
C LEU A 101 -1.99 1.06 1.44
N GLU A 102 -2.84 1.95 1.96
CA GLU A 102 -4.26 1.72 2.08
C GLU A 102 -4.99 1.98 0.75
N GLN A 103 -4.57 3.00 0.00
CA GLN A 103 -5.08 3.26 -1.34
C GLN A 103 -4.68 2.17 -2.33
N SER A 104 -3.48 1.58 -2.22
CA SER A 104 -3.13 0.41 -3.04
C SER A 104 -4.05 -0.78 -2.76
N ILE A 105 -4.63 -0.85 -1.56
CA ILE A 105 -5.65 -1.84 -1.17
C ILE A 105 -7.05 -1.43 -1.66
N ILE A 106 -7.40 -0.14 -1.60
CA ILE A 106 -8.74 0.38 -1.99
C ILE A 106 -8.91 0.46 -3.51
N VAL A 107 -7.87 0.77 -4.29
CA VAL A 107 -7.94 0.73 -5.76
C VAL A 107 -8.30 -0.67 -6.24
N ALA A 108 -7.88 -1.71 -5.51
CA ALA A 108 -8.31 -3.09 -5.73
C ALA A 108 -9.74 -3.42 -5.24
N HIS A 109 -10.47 -2.44 -4.67
CA HIS A 109 -11.84 -2.58 -4.14
C HIS A 109 -12.88 -1.80 -4.96
N ALA A 110 -12.46 -0.93 -5.90
CA ALA A 110 -13.33 0.04 -6.57
C ALA A 110 -13.48 -0.20 -8.09
N SER A 111 -13.05 -1.34 -8.63
CA SER A 111 -13.35 -1.74 -10.02
C SER A 111 -13.73 -3.22 -10.10
#